data_AF-A0A8W8JKM6-F1
#
_entry.id   AF-A0A8W8JKM6-F1
#
_cell.length_a   1.000
_cell.length_b   1.000
_cell.length_c   1.000
_cell.angle_alpha   90.00
_cell.angle_beta   90.00
_cell.angle_gamma   90.00
#
_symmetry.space_group_name_H-M   'P 1'
#
loop_
_entity.id
_entity.type
_entity.pdbx_description
1 polymer ?
#
loop_
_entity_poly.entity_id
_entity_poly.type
_entity_poly.pdbx_seq_one_letter_code
_entity_poly.pdbx_strand_id
1 'polypeptide(L)'
;MFFVLFLGTVILGQVVPQNFEVMEGLLTEINQCKQIREKFSELKTEFSDIEIRGIHKDMRLKILTSVNSRLRAELRRVIQTNDLLKDKLREMSLKLGETRQPTSEIRVQNTTGEVGEGGKEISCTVTNHNNWTYFNIERNGQTVVHVAPDGRAQTRFNPKYLTITPTIRENLAEIAISFASLRCTDEGLYSCVIEGNVQSQSIAVVIKTPSTGKPSMSKIGDVIGYKPTDFKCEGQPSYPDGKLVFQVKLQNETVFRNFEFPDPTVVDKDRNCVRKQTISVTYVFTEVWDEAKIRCKYKHSEDYDETDLFVLSPTLCGQNTVDNRGIRHPQKSTHYVTCNEATPTVHQCPDNTCFDEIFQTCADICLV
;
A
#
# COMPACT_ATOMS: atom_id res chain seq x y z
N MET A 1 -13.65 -9.09 29.98
CA MET A 1 -12.38 -8.55 30.52
C MET A 1 -11.65 -7.81 29.40
N PHE A 2 -12.22 -6.71 28.89
CA PHE A 2 -11.58 -5.87 27.85
C PHE A 2 -12.07 -4.41 27.83
N PHE A 3 -12.86 -3.96 28.83
CA PHE A 3 -13.45 -2.61 28.85
C PHE A 3 -13.11 -1.79 30.11
N VAL A 4 -12.30 -2.33 31.03
CA VAL A 4 -12.00 -1.68 32.33
C VAL A 4 -10.66 -0.93 32.31
N LEU A 5 -9.84 -1.09 31.26
CA LEU A 5 -8.50 -0.48 31.19
C LEU A 5 -8.47 0.92 30.56
N PHE A 6 -9.58 1.45 30.04
CA PHE A 6 -9.59 2.75 29.35
C PHE A 6 -9.98 3.95 30.23
N LEU A 7 -10.35 3.73 31.50
CA LEU A 7 -10.78 4.80 32.41
C LEU A 7 -9.67 5.31 33.36
N GLY A 8 -8.46 4.73 33.30
CA GLY A 8 -7.40 4.99 34.29
C GLY A 8 -6.41 6.11 33.96
N THR A 9 -6.44 6.72 32.79
CA THR A 9 -5.34 7.61 32.33
C THR A 9 -5.74 9.04 31.98
N VAL A 10 -6.92 9.51 32.42
CA VAL A 10 -7.32 10.92 32.23
C VAL A 10 -7.78 11.52 33.57
N ILE A 11 -6.85 11.70 34.51
CA ILE A 11 -7.09 12.57 35.66
C ILE A 11 -5.79 13.31 35.99
N LEU A 12 -5.50 14.38 35.25
CA LEU A 12 -4.76 15.54 35.75
C LEU A 12 -5.22 16.75 34.92
N GLY A 13 -6.32 17.35 35.34
CA GLY A 13 -6.90 18.53 34.69
C GLY A 13 -8.35 18.75 35.11
N GLN A 14 -8.54 19.44 36.24
CA GLN A 14 -9.81 20.03 36.72
C GLN A 14 -11.06 19.14 36.64
N VAL A 15 -11.25 18.29 37.65
CA VAL A 15 -12.52 17.58 37.86
C VAL A 15 -13.54 18.56 38.46
N VAL A 16 -14.53 18.92 37.67
CA VAL A 16 -15.75 19.62 38.11
C VAL A 16 -16.52 18.70 39.08
N PRO A 17 -16.96 19.17 40.26
CA PRO A 17 -17.56 18.32 41.31
C PRO A 17 -18.79 17.51 40.85
N GLN A 18 -19.50 17.95 39.81
CA GLN A 18 -20.64 17.24 39.22
C GLN A 18 -20.29 15.89 38.55
N ASN A 19 -19.04 15.69 38.13
CA ASN A 19 -18.61 14.43 37.50
C ASN A 19 -18.36 13.29 38.51
N PHE A 20 -18.16 13.63 39.79
CA PHE A 20 -17.86 12.66 40.84
C PHE A 20 -19.12 11.91 41.30
N GLU A 21 -20.23 12.62 41.49
CA GLU A 21 -21.53 12.02 41.88
C GLU A 21 -22.06 11.03 40.83
N VAL A 22 -21.86 11.33 39.54
CA VAL A 22 -22.28 10.44 38.44
C VAL A 22 -21.42 9.18 38.36
N MET A 23 -20.10 9.29 38.61
CA MET A 23 -19.21 8.13 38.66
C MET A 23 -19.49 7.21 39.85
N GLU A 24 -19.72 7.77 41.05
CA GLU A 24 -20.13 6.96 42.21
C GLU A 24 -21.47 6.25 41.97
N GLY A 25 -22.42 6.95 41.34
CA GLY A 25 -23.70 6.40 40.93
C GLY A 25 -23.56 5.25 39.93
N LEU A 26 -22.60 5.28 39.00
CA LEU A 26 -22.34 4.20 38.05
C LEU A 26 -21.60 3.02 38.68
N LEU A 27 -20.62 3.30 39.55
CA LEU A 27 -19.87 2.25 40.25
C LEU A 27 -20.79 1.41 41.14
N THR A 28 -21.78 2.05 41.76
CA THR A 28 -22.81 1.39 42.57
C THR A 28 -23.67 0.45 41.72
N GLU A 29 -24.15 0.88 40.55
CA GLU A 29 -24.95 0.04 39.64
C GLU A 29 -24.14 -1.13 39.05
N ILE A 30 -22.86 -0.90 38.71
CA ILE A 30 -21.97 -1.95 38.21
C ILE A 30 -21.75 -3.02 39.28
N ASN A 31 -21.58 -2.63 40.54
CA ASN A 31 -21.44 -3.56 41.65
C ASN A 31 -22.73 -4.36 41.90
N GLN A 32 -23.90 -3.73 41.78
CA GLN A 32 -25.18 -4.45 41.83
C GLN A 32 -25.33 -5.45 40.68
N CYS A 33 -24.96 -5.07 39.45
CA CYS A 33 -24.95 -5.96 38.29
C CYS A 33 -24.04 -7.19 38.50
N LYS A 34 -22.88 -7.01 39.13
CA LYS A 34 -21.96 -8.10 39.46
C LYS A 34 -22.58 -9.08 40.45
N GLN A 35 -23.19 -8.58 41.54
CA GLN A 35 -23.87 -9.42 42.53
C GLN A 35 -25.05 -10.21 41.95
N ILE A 36 -25.86 -9.58 41.08
CA ILE A 36 -26.99 -10.25 40.44
C ILE A 36 -26.48 -11.36 39.49
N ARG A 37 -25.39 -11.11 38.76
CA ARG A 37 -24.79 -12.10 37.86
C ARG A 37 -24.23 -13.31 38.59
N GLU A 38 -23.61 -13.10 39.75
CA GLU A 38 -23.13 -14.18 40.62
C GLU A 38 -24.29 -15.04 41.12
N LYS A 39 -25.36 -14.43 41.65
CA LYS A 39 -26.59 -15.15 42.05
C LYS A 39 -27.25 -15.91 40.91
N PHE A 40 -27.27 -15.32 39.71
CA PHE A 40 -27.80 -16.00 38.52
C PHE A 40 -26.96 -17.22 38.14
N SER A 41 -25.64 -17.13 38.28
CA SER A 41 -24.74 -18.26 38.03
C SER A 41 -24.97 -19.39 39.04
N GLU A 42 -25.12 -19.06 40.33
CA GLU A 42 -25.42 -20.05 41.39
C GLU A 42 -26.74 -20.79 41.14
N LEU A 43 -27.81 -20.05 40.82
CA LEU A 43 -29.12 -20.62 40.51
C LEU A 43 -29.11 -21.49 39.25
N LYS A 44 -28.29 -21.15 38.26
CA LYS A 44 -28.11 -21.96 37.05
C LYS A 44 -27.43 -23.29 37.37
N THR A 45 -26.42 -23.28 38.24
CA THR A 45 -25.73 -24.49 38.70
C THR A 45 -26.65 -25.38 39.56
N GLU A 46 -27.45 -24.77 40.44
CA GLU A 46 -28.46 -25.49 41.23
C GLU A 46 -29.51 -26.17 40.33
N PHE A 47 -29.97 -25.48 39.28
CA PHE A 47 -30.88 -26.03 38.28
C PHE A 47 -30.30 -27.26 37.57
N SER A 48 -29.02 -27.22 37.17
CA SER A 48 -28.35 -28.37 36.54
C SER A 48 -28.15 -29.54 37.51
N ASP A 49 -27.86 -29.28 38.78
CA ASP A 49 -27.62 -30.33 39.78
C ASP A 49 -28.91 -31.08 40.16
N ILE A 50 -30.05 -30.39 40.18
CA ILE A 50 -31.38 -30.99 40.40
C ILE A 50 -31.75 -31.94 39.25
N GLU A 51 -31.22 -31.72 38.04
CA GLU A 51 -31.49 -32.56 36.87
C GLU A 51 -30.80 -33.94 36.96
N ILE A 52 -29.70 -34.02 37.73
CA ILE A 52 -28.81 -35.19 37.86
C ILE A 52 -29.22 -36.11 39.04
N ARG A 53 -29.76 -35.56 40.13
CA ARG A 53 -30.14 -36.36 41.31
C ARG A 53 -31.53 -36.98 41.09
N GLY A 54 -31.61 -38.31 41.03
CA GLY A 54 -32.84 -39.10 40.79
C GLY A 54 -33.95 -38.92 41.83
N ILE A 55 -34.58 -37.74 41.86
CA ILE A 55 -35.71 -37.36 42.72
C ILE A 55 -37.03 -37.82 42.07
N HIS A 56 -38.00 -38.25 42.89
CA HIS A 56 -39.35 -38.66 42.45
C HIS A 56 -40.02 -37.57 41.57
N LYS A 57 -40.65 -37.99 40.46
CA LYS A 57 -41.01 -37.14 39.30
C LYS A 57 -41.81 -35.87 39.65
N ASP A 58 -42.76 -35.96 40.57
CA ASP A 58 -43.60 -34.81 40.98
C ASP A 58 -42.88 -33.79 41.86
N MET A 59 -41.97 -34.25 42.72
CA MET A 59 -41.16 -33.37 43.57
C MET A 59 -40.12 -32.63 42.72
N ARG A 60 -39.54 -33.32 41.73
CA ARG A 60 -38.63 -32.74 40.73
C ARG A 60 -39.31 -31.63 39.92
N LEU A 61 -40.55 -31.82 39.48
CA LEU A 61 -41.28 -30.81 38.72
C LEU A 61 -41.57 -29.54 39.56
N LYS A 62 -41.97 -29.70 40.83
CA LYS A 62 -42.20 -28.56 41.74
C LYS A 62 -40.92 -27.75 42.00
N ILE A 63 -39.80 -28.43 42.23
CA ILE A 63 -38.50 -27.77 42.45
C ILE A 63 -38.05 -27.05 41.17
N LEU A 64 -38.07 -27.71 40.01
CA LEU A 64 -37.70 -27.10 38.73
C LEU A 64 -38.56 -25.87 38.40
N THR A 65 -39.86 -25.93 38.68
CA THR A 65 -40.76 -24.78 38.44
C THR A 65 -40.42 -23.60 39.37
N SER A 66 -40.11 -23.88 40.63
CA SER A 66 -39.66 -22.86 41.60
C SER A 66 -38.34 -22.21 41.17
N VAL A 67 -37.32 -23.01 40.83
CA VAL A 67 -36.00 -22.51 40.40
C VAL A 67 -36.12 -21.73 39.09
N ASN A 68 -36.89 -22.20 38.12
CA ASN A 68 -37.11 -21.48 36.85
C ASN A 68 -37.82 -20.13 37.07
N SER A 69 -38.80 -20.06 37.99
CA SER A 69 -39.43 -18.78 38.34
C SER A 69 -38.46 -17.78 38.97
N ARG A 70 -37.54 -18.24 39.84
CA ARG A 70 -36.48 -17.41 40.44
C ARG A 70 -35.48 -16.96 39.39
N LEU A 71 -35.06 -17.85 38.48
CA LEU A 71 -34.14 -17.54 37.39
C LEU A 71 -34.72 -16.47 36.45
N ARG A 72 -36.01 -16.57 36.11
CA ARG A 72 -36.73 -15.54 35.32
C ARG A 72 -36.85 -14.21 36.05
N ALA A 73 -36.99 -14.20 37.37
CA ALA A 73 -37.03 -12.98 38.16
C ALA A 73 -35.66 -12.28 38.17
N GLU A 74 -34.57 -13.02 38.39
CA GLU A 74 -33.23 -12.44 38.35
C GLU A 74 -32.83 -11.99 36.95
N LEU A 75 -33.19 -12.72 35.90
CA LEU A 75 -32.94 -12.28 34.51
C LEU A 75 -33.61 -10.93 34.21
N ARG A 76 -34.84 -10.71 34.70
CA ARG A 76 -35.53 -9.42 34.53
C ARG A 76 -34.81 -8.28 35.26
N ARG A 77 -34.26 -8.54 36.46
CA ARG A 77 -33.45 -7.54 37.17
C ARG A 77 -32.18 -7.20 36.40
N VAL A 78 -31.47 -8.19 35.85
CA VAL A 78 -30.28 -7.95 35.00
C VAL A 78 -30.61 -7.05 33.81
N ILE A 79 -31.74 -7.31 33.13
CA ILE A 79 -32.16 -6.50 31.98
C ILE A 79 -32.44 -5.06 32.42
N GLN A 80 -33.21 -4.86 33.50
CA GLN A 80 -33.53 -3.52 34.02
C GLN A 80 -32.28 -2.73 34.41
N THR A 81 -31.31 -3.34 35.10
CA THR A 81 -30.06 -2.66 35.48
C THR A 81 -29.21 -2.32 34.26
N ASN A 82 -29.22 -3.16 33.22
CA ASN A 82 -28.48 -2.90 31.99
C ASN A 82 -29.06 -1.69 31.23
N ASP A 83 -30.38 -1.57 31.16
CA ASP A 83 -31.00 -0.42 30.53
C ASP A 83 -30.77 0.87 31.33
N LEU A 84 -30.81 0.82 32.66
CA LEU A 84 -30.44 1.95 33.52
C LEU A 84 -28.97 2.38 33.32
N LEU A 85 -28.06 1.41 33.18
CA LEU A 85 -26.65 1.69 32.88
C LEU A 85 -26.47 2.36 31.52
N LYS A 86 -27.21 1.95 30.48
CA LYS A 86 -27.18 2.61 29.17
C LYS A 86 -27.67 4.05 29.24
N ASP A 87 -28.74 4.31 30.00
CA ASP A 87 -29.30 5.65 30.14
C ASP A 87 -28.34 6.57 30.91
N LYS A 88 -27.72 6.09 32.01
CA LYS A 88 -26.64 6.83 32.70
C LYS A 88 -25.44 7.08 31.79
N LEU A 89 -25.10 6.13 30.92
CA LEU A 89 -24.02 6.31 29.94
C LEU A 89 -24.33 7.39 28.90
N ARG A 90 -25.58 7.46 28.45
CA ARG A 90 -26.07 8.53 27.55
C ARG A 90 -26.03 9.89 28.23
N GLU A 91 -26.47 9.97 29.49
CA GLU A 91 -26.43 11.20 30.28
C GLU A 91 -24.99 11.69 30.48
N MET A 92 -24.05 10.78 30.79
CA MET A 92 -22.62 11.12 30.83
C MET A 92 -22.11 11.63 29.49
N SER A 93 -22.47 10.98 28.37
CA SER A 93 -22.03 11.40 27.03
C SER A 93 -22.53 12.80 26.66
N LEU A 94 -23.74 13.17 27.10
CA LEU A 94 -24.31 14.51 26.92
C LEU A 94 -23.55 15.54 27.79
N LYS A 95 -23.33 15.24 29.07
CA LYS A 95 -22.58 16.11 30.00
C LYS A 95 -21.10 16.29 29.58
N LEU A 96 -20.48 15.25 29.05
CA LEU A 96 -19.13 15.30 28.45
C LEU A 96 -19.09 16.08 27.14
N GLY A 97 -20.19 16.10 26.37
CA GLY A 97 -20.33 16.88 25.15
C GLY A 97 -20.35 18.39 25.42
N GLU A 98 -20.98 18.81 26.51
CA GLU A 98 -21.10 20.23 26.90
C GLU A 98 -19.85 20.81 27.58
N THR A 99 -18.93 19.96 28.08
CA THR A 99 -17.70 20.40 28.80
C THR A 99 -16.42 20.42 27.94
N ARG A 100 -16.46 20.05 26.66
CA ARG A 100 -15.32 20.23 25.77
C ARG A 100 -15.19 21.70 25.36
N GLN A 101 -14.27 22.43 26.00
CA GLN A 101 -13.67 23.60 25.36
C GLN A 101 -13.14 23.18 23.98
N PRO A 102 -13.31 24.00 22.92
CA PRO A 102 -12.80 23.66 21.62
C PRO A 102 -11.27 23.55 21.69
N THR A 103 -10.76 22.33 21.58
CA THR A 103 -9.32 22.09 21.45
C THR A 103 -8.87 22.63 20.10
N SER A 104 -7.68 23.23 20.04
CA SER A 104 -7.13 23.69 18.78
C SER A 104 -7.09 22.51 17.79
N GLU A 105 -7.53 22.74 16.56
CA GLU A 105 -7.56 21.73 15.50
C GLU A 105 -6.71 22.24 14.34
N ILE A 106 -5.78 21.41 13.85
CA ILE A 106 -5.00 21.69 12.64
C ILE A 106 -5.60 20.91 11.47
N ARG A 107 -5.98 21.64 10.42
CA ARG A 107 -6.39 21.09 9.12
C ARG A 107 -5.35 21.43 8.07
N VAL A 108 -5.15 20.50 7.15
CA VAL A 108 -4.12 20.60 6.11
C VAL A 108 -4.71 20.30 4.75
N GLN A 109 -4.20 20.98 3.73
CA GLN A 109 -4.51 20.71 2.34
C GLN A 109 -3.26 20.22 1.61
N ASN A 110 -3.28 18.95 1.20
CA ASN A 110 -2.25 18.36 0.35
C ASN A 110 -2.41 18.83 -1.10
N THR A 111 -1.35 18.72 -1.88
CA THR A 111 -1.42 19.02 -3.31
C THR A 111 -0.72 17.96 -4.15
N THR A 112 -1.24 17.74 -5.34
CA THR A 112 -0.65 16.88 -6.36
C THR A 112 -0.72 17.61 -7.69
N GLY A 113 0.36 17.59 -8.45
CA GLY A 113 0.39 18.19 -9.78
C GLY A 113 1.59 17.76 -10.61
N GLU A 114 1.56 18.09 -11.89
CA GLU A 114 2.65 17.79 -12.81
C GLU A 114 3.77 18.84 -12.74
N VAL A 115 5.00 18.44 -13.06
CA VAL A 115 6.11 19.40 -13.18
C VAL A 115 5.75 20.49 -14.19
N GLY A 116 5.87 21.74 -13.79
CA GLY A 116 5.51 22.91 -14.60
C GLY A 116 4.09 23.43 -14.33
N GLU A 117 3.22 22.64 -13.71
CA GLU A 117 1.83 23.04 -13.44
C GLU A 117 1.76 24.17 -12.39
N GLY A 118 1.04 25.25 -12.70
CA GLY A 118 0.84 26.39 -11.81
C GLY A 118 -0.49 26.36 -11.08
N GLY A 119 -0.67 27.28 -10.12
CA GLY A 119 -1.95 27.46 -9.42
C GLY A 119 -2.27 26.36 -8.41
N LYS A 120 -1.28 25.54 -8.04
CA LYS A 120 -1.39 24.57 -6.95
C LYS A 120 -1.13 25.25 -5.63
N GLU A 121 -1.80 24.78 -4.59
CA GLU A 121 -1.67 25.33 -3.26
C GLU A 121 -1.64 24.21 -2.24
N ILE A 122 -0.83 24.42 -1.20
CA ILE A 122 -0.99 23.74 0.08
C ILE A 122 -1.37 24.77 1.13
N SER A 123 -2.18 24.36 2.09
CA SER A 123 -2.58 25.24 3.18
C SER A 123 -2.59 24.52 4.51
N CYS A 124 -2.43 25.32 5.55
CA CYS A 124 -2.53 24.87 6.92
C CYS A 124 -3.40 25.80 7.71
N THR A 125 -4.50 25.29 8.23
CA THR A 125 -5.53 26.06 8.95
C THR A 125 -5.62 25.58 10.37
N VAL A 126 -5.60 26.53 11.30
CA VAL A 126 -5.70 26.28 12.74
C VAL A 126 -6.92 27.00 13.25
N THR A 127 -7.86 26.26 13.84
CA THR A 127 -9.04 26.83 14.49
C THR A 127 -8.92 26.77 16.01
N ASN A 128 -9.61 27.69 16.69
CA ASN A 128 -9.70 27.75 18.16
C ASN A 128 -8.33 27.83 18.84
N HIS A 129 -7.41 28.58 18.23
CA HIS A 129 -6.11 28.84 18.84
C HIS A 129 -6.25 29.95 19.88
N ASN A 130 -5.76 29.73 21.09
CA ASN A 130 -5.61 30.77 22.11
C ASN A 130 -4.13 30.76 22.53
N ASN A 131 -3.44 31.89 22.47
CA ASN A 131 -2.07 32.08 22.97
C ASN A 131 -0.94 31.31 22.23
N TRP A 132 -0.93 31.29 20.88
CA TRP A 132 0.24 30.79 20.13
C TRP A 132 1.30 31.89 19.96
N THR A 133 2.57 31.50 19.96
CA THR A 133 3.70 32.42 19.73
C THR A 133 4.11 32.46 18.27
N TYR A 134 4.22 31.30 17.61
CA TYR A 134 4.62 31.20 16.21
C TYR A 134 3.90 30.06 15.48
N PHE A 135 3.62 30.30 14.21
CA PHE A 135 3.07 29.29 13.28
C PHE A 135 4.12 29.03 12.20
N ASN A 136 4.72 27.85 12.27
CA ASN A 136 5.80 27.42 11.41
C ASN A 136 5.31 26.40 10.39
N ILE A 137 5.82 26.50 9.17
CA ILE A 137 5.86 25.38 8.23
C ILE A 137 7.30 24.92 8.13
N GLU A 138 7.50 23.64 8.41
CA GLU A 138 8.79 22.98 8.38
C GLU A 138 8.88 22.03 7.20
N ARG A 139 10.09 21.84 6.69
CA ARG A 139 10.41 20.83 5.68
C ARG A 139 11.76 20.23 6.02
N ASN A 140 11.84 18.90 6.11
CA ASN A 140 13.06 18.18 6.50
C ASN A 140 13.66 18.67 7.85
N GLY A 141 12.80 19.00 8.82
CA GLY A 141 13.21 19.50 10.14
C GLY A 141 13.75 20.94 10.14
N GLN A 142 13.58 21.69 9.05
CA GLN A 142 13.93 23.11 8.97
C GLN A 142 12.69 23.97 8.74
N THR A 143 12.55 25.05 9.51
CA THR A 143 11.52 26.05 9.29
C THR A 143 11.74 26.75 7.95
N VAL A 144 10.77 26.60 7.04
CA VAL A 144 10.78 27.22 5.71
C VAL A 144 9.85 28.44 5.63
N VAL A 145 8.79 28.44 6.45
CA VAL A 145 7.90 29.59 6.65
C VAL A 145 7.71 29.79 8.14
N HIS A 146 7.77 31.03 8.57
CA HIS A 146 7.58 31.45 9.95
C HIS A 146 6.60 32.62 9.96
N VAL A 147 5.47 32.47 10.66
CA VAL A 147 4.43 33.50 10.75
C VAL A 147 4.26 33.90 12.20
N ALA A 148 4.28 35.21 12.45
CA ALA A 148 4.03 35.80 13.75
C ALA A 148 2.53 36.09 13.97
N PRO A 149 2.06 36.31 15.22
CA PRO A 149 0.65 36.55 15.52
C PRO A 149 0.07 37.81 14.88
N ASP A 150 0.92 38.76 14.49
CA ASP A 150 0.52 39.98 13.78
C ASP A 150 0.39 39.77 12.25
N GLY A 151 0.57 38.54 11.77
CA GLY A 151 0.45 38.16 10.36
C GLY A 151 1.72 38.39 9.54
N ARG A 152 2.81 38.91 10.12
CA ARG A 152 4.09 39.01 9.39
C ARG A 152 4.67 37.63 9.12
N ALA A 153 4.88 37.32 7.84
CA ALA A 153 5.50 36.08 7.39
C ALA A 153 6.96 36.30 6.96
N GLN A 154 7.84 35.43 7.42
CA GLN A 154 9.21 35.28 6.93
C GLN A 154 9.31 33.93 6.21
N THR A 155 9.97 33.90 5.07
CA THR A 155 10.10 32.70 4.25
C THR A 155 11.49 32.57 3.68
N ARG A 156 11.98 31.32 3.61
CA ARG A 156 13.22 30.98 2.90
C ARG A 156 12.99 30.72 1.41
N PHE A 157 11.74 30.72 0.98
CA PHE A 157 11.40 30.53 -0.40
C PHE A 157 11.64 31.79 -1.22
N ASN A 158 12.01 31.59 -2.48
CA ASN A 158 12.13 32.70 -3.42
C ASN A 158 10.72 33.08 -3.94
N PRO A 159 10.29 34.34 -3.76
CA PRO A 159 8.93 34.80 -4.08
C PRO A 159 8.60 34.72 -5.59
N LYS A 160 9.61 34.52 -6.46
CA LYS A 160 9.40 34.28 -7.89
C LYS A 160 8.68 32.96 -8.18
N TYR A 161 8.85 31.95 -7.31
CA TYR A 161 8.37 30.59 -7.57
C TYR A 161 7.13 30.22 -6.75
N LEU A 162 6.92 30.90 -5.62
CA LEU A 162 5.80 30.63 -4.73
C LEU A 162 5.49 31.85 -3.88
N THR A 163 4.22 31.95 -3.49
CA THR A 163 3.67 33.04 -2.69
C THR A 163 3.16 32.48 -1.38
N ILE A 164 3.41 33.20 -0.29
CA ILE A 164 2.92 32.86 1.06
C ILE A 164 1.84 33.86 1.44
N THR A 165 0.67 33.36 1.79
CA THR A 165 -0.49 34.19 2.18
C THR A 165 -0.96 33.79 3.57
N PRO A 166 -0.52 34.51 4.62
CA PRO A 166 -1.04 34.31 5.97
C PRO A 166 -2.41 35.01 6.10
N THR A 167 -3.38 34.32 6.68
CA THR A 167 -4.69 34.87 7.05
C THR A 167 -4.90 34.65 8.55
N ILE A 168 -4.77 35.72 9.35
CA ILE A 168 -4.93 35.66 10.81
C ILE A 168 -6.20 36.40 11.21
N ARG A 169 -7.04 35.72 12.00
CA ARG A 169 -8.29 36.21 12.60
C ARG A 169 -8.36 35.71 14.05
N GLU A 170 -9.24 36.29 14.86
CA GLU A 170 -9.33 36.05 16.31
C GLU A 170 -9.25 34.57 16.74
N ASN A 171 -9.90 33.65 16.00
CA ASN A 171 -9.91 32.21 16.30
C ASN A 171 -9.42 31.34 15.13
N LEU A 172 -8.83 31.93 14.09
CA LEU A 172 -8.41 31.22 12.88
C LEU A 172 -7.08 31.76 12.36
N ALA A 173 -6.10 30.88 12.20
CA ALA A 173 -4.84 31.19 11.56
C ALA A 173 -4.64 30.23 10.38
N GLU A 174 -4.47 30.78 9.19
CA GLU A 174 -4.21 30.01 7.99
C GLU A 174 -2.93 30.48 7.32
N ILE A 175 -2.11 29.54 6.87
CA ILE A 175 -0.97 29.80 6.00
C ILE A 175 -1.18 29.02 4.72
N ALA A 176 -1.36 29.75 3.61
CA ALA A 176 -1.41 29.18 2.27
C ALA A 176 -0.07 29.41 1.54
N ILE A 177 0.43 28.37 0.88
CA ILE A 177 1.59 28.40 -0.01
C ILE A 177 1.11 28.09 -1.42
N SER A 178 1.04 29.11 -2.27
CA SER A 178 0.62 28.98 -3.65
C SER A 178 1.85 28.86 -4.56
N PHE A 179 1.93 27.80 -5.36
CA PHE A 179 3.02 27.54 -6.29
C PHE A 179 2.73 28.21 -7.64
N ALA A 180 3.63 29.08 -8.10
CA ALA A 180 3.53 29.69 -9.43
C ALA A 180 3.70 28.63 -10.54
N SER A 181 4.60 27.68 -10.31
CA SER A 181 4.82 26.49 -11.15
C SER A 181 5.53 25.43 -10.31
N LEU A 182 5.01 24.21 -10.28
CA LEU A 182 5.58 23.10 -9.52
C LEU A 182 6.92 22.66 -10.08
N ARG A 183 7.94 22.56 -9.22
CA ARG A 183 9.27 22.05 -9.56
C ARG A 183 9.61 20.87 -8.69
N CYS A 184 10.45 19.97 -9.17
CA CYS A 184 10.88 18.80 -8.40
C CYS A 184 11.49 19.09 -7.04
N THR A 185 12.10 20.26 -6.89
CA THR A 185 12.63 20.71 -5.60
C THR A 185 11.54 21.07 -4.60
N ASP A 186 10.27 21.15 -4.99
CA ASP A 186 9.14 21.49 -4.13
C ASP A 186 8.47 20.25 -3.53
N GLU A 187 8.74 19.06 -4.09
CA GLU A 187 8.21 17.78 -3.61
C GLU A 187 8.67 17.44 -2.18
N GLY A 188 7.76 16.88 -1.39
CA GLY A 188 8.11 16.30 -0.10
C GLY A 188 7.02 16.48 0.94
N LEU A 189 7.39 16.12 2.17
CA LEU A 189 6.53 16.27 3.34
C LEU A 189 6.88 17.58 4.06
N TYR A 190 5.86 18.40 4.22
CA TYR A 190 5.89 19.62 5.01
C TYR A 190 5.17 19.36 6.33
N SER A 191 5.52 20.07 7.39
CA SER A 191 4.89 19.93 8.69
C SER A 191 4.44 21.28 9.18
N CYS A 192 3.16 21.39 9.52
CA CYS A 192 2.65 22.53 10.27
C CYS A 192 2.98 22.35 11.73
N VAL A 193 3.57 23.36 12.35
CA VAL A 193 3.92 23.36 13.77
C VAL A 193 3.44 24.65 14.40
N ILE A 194 2.67 24.53 15.48
CA ILE A 194 2.21 25.67 16.27
C ILE A 194 2.91 25.62 17.62
N GLU A 195 3.73 26.61 17.87
CA GLU A 195 4.46 26.73 19.12
C GLU A 195 3.51 27.23 20.22
N GLY A 196 3.41 26.45 21.31
CA GLY A 196 2.48 26.68 22.42
C GLY A 196 1.52 25.53 22.72
N ASN A 197 1.10 24.76 21.70
CA ASN A 197 0.13 23.65 21.83
C ASN A 197 0.65 22.26 21.43
N VAL A 198 1.93 22.13 21.02
CA VAL A 198 2.58 20.86 20.58
C VAL A 198 1.68 20.03 19.65
N GLN A 199 1.03 20.68 18.70
CA GLN A 199 0.26 20.02 17.65
C GLN A 199 1.01 20.19 16.32
N SER A 200 1.12 19.09 15.59
CA SER A 200 1.71 19.08 14.25
C SER A 200 0.94 18.20 13.30
N GLN A 201 0.76 18.67 12.08
CA GLN A 201 0.11 17.91 11.00
C GLN A 201 0.99 17.97 9.75
N SER A 202 1.08 16.87 9.02
CA SER A 202 1.88 16.81 7.79
C SER A 202 1.06 17.14 6.55
N ILE A 203 1.69 17.89 5.64
CA ILE A 203 1.20 18.24 4.31
C ILE A 203 2.08 17.55 3.28
N ALA A 204 1.49 16.84 2.32
CA ALA A 204 2.21 16.25 1.19
C ALA A 204 2.11 17.14 -0.05
N VAL A 205 3.25 17.41 -0.67
CA VAL A 205 3.36 17.92 -2.05
C VAL A 205 3.89 16.78 -2.90
N VAL A 206 3.03 16.22 -3.77
CA VAL A 206 3.41 15.12 -4.67
C VAL A 206 3.53 15.65 -6.08
N ILE A 207 4.67 15.37 -6.72
CA ILE A 207 4.93 15.85 -8.07
C ILE A 207 4.89 14.68 -9.04
N LYS A 208 4.20 14.86 -10.15
CA LYS A 208 4.05 13.86 -11.20
C LYS A 208 4.85 14.22 -12.43
N THR A 209 5.42 13.21 -13.07
CA THR A 209 5.96 13.33 -14.43
C THR A 209 5.49 12.15 -15.29
N PRO A 210 5.20 12.37 -16.58
CA PRO A 210 4.87 11.30 -17.50
C PRO A 210 6.11 10.43 -17.80
N SER A 211 5.87 9.23 -18.33
CA SER A 211 6.96 8.38 -18.84
C SER A 211 7.71 9.08 -19.97
N THR A 212 9.02 8.85 -20.06
CA THR A 212 9.89 9.47 -21.07
C THR A 212 10.56 8.43 -21.95
N GLY A 213 10.58 8.66 -23.26
CA GLY A 213 11.16 7.74 -24.24
C GLY A 213 10.41 6.40 -24.33
N LYS A 214 10.99 5.42 -25.04
CA LYS A 214 10.50 4.04 -25.05
C LYS A 214 11.30 3.19 -24.05
N PRO A 215 10.70 2.15 -23.45
CA PRO A 215 11.48 1.17 -22.71
C PRO A 215 12.45 0.46 -23.67
N SER A 216 13.43 -0.24 -23.11
CA SER A 216 14.45 -0.99 -23.85
C SER A 216 14.54 -2.40 -23.29
N MET A 217 14.42 -3.38 -24.16
CA MET A 217 14.52 -4.81 -23.87
C MET A 217 15.87 -5.33 -24.38
N SER A 218 16.59 -6.10 -23.56
CA SER A 218 17.75 -6.83 -24.07
C SER A 218 17.30 -7.93 -25.04
N LYS A 219 18.02 -8.08 -26.16
CA LYS A 219 17.79 -9.21 -27.06
C LYS A 219 18.02 -10.52 -26.32
N ILE A 220 17.04 -11.43 -26.40
CA ILE A 220 17.17 -12.79 -25.90
C ILE A 220 17.64 -13.71 -27.04
N GLY A 221 16.91 -13.74 -28.16
CA GLY A 221 17.30 -14.49 -29.34
C GLY A 221 17.19 -16.01 -29.11
N ASP A 222 18.27 -16.73 -29.36
CA ASP A 222 18.31 -18.19 -29.27
C ASP A 222 18.74 -18.64 -27.87
N VAL A 223 17.92 -19.48 -27.23
CA VAL A 223 18.20 -20.05 -25.90
C VAL A 223 18.17 -21.56 -25.96
N ILE A 224 18.93 -22.20 -25.07
CA ILE A 224 18.89 -23.65 -24.89
C ILE A 224 17.83 -23.95 -23.85
N GLY A 225 16.85 -24.80 -24.19
CA GLY A 225 15.77 -25.18 -23.29
C GLY A 225 16.29 -25.73 -21.97
N TYR A 226 15.57 -25.43 -20.88
CA TYR A 226 15.87 -25.82 -19.51
C TYR A 226 17.19 -25.26 -18.93
N LYS A 227 17.88 -24.36 -19.65
CA LYS A 227 18.99 -23.58 -19.09
C LYS A 227 18.50 -22.20 -18.64
N PRO A 228 19.04 -21.64 -17.54
CA PRO A 228 18.75 -20.27 -17.14
C PRO A 228 19.25 -19.28 -18.19
N THR A 229 18.41 -18.31 -18.53
CA THR A 229 18.72 -17.20 -19.43
C THR A 229 18.47 -15.88 -18.73
N ASP A 230 19.48 -15.00 -18.79
CA ASP A 230 19.39 -13.66 -18.24
C ASP A 230 18.93 -12.67 -19.30
N PHE A 231 18.01 -11.80 -18.92
CA PHE A 231 17.59 -10.66 -19.73
C PHE A 231 17.15 -9.51 -18.85
N LYS A 232 17.06 -8.32 -19.46
CA LYS A 232 16.70 -7.10 -18.75
C LYS A 232 15.75 -6.24 -19.56
N CYS A 233 14.93 -5.51 -18.82
CA CYS A 233 14.23 -4.35 -19.33
C CYS A 233 14.62 -3.09 -18.57
N GLU A 234 14.83 -2.00 -19.29
CA GLU A 234 15.11 -0.68 -18.73
C GLU A 234 14.14 0.37 -19.29
N GLY A 235 13.81 1.38 -18.51
CA GLY A 235 12.97 2.47 -18.98
C GLY A 235 12.83 3.61 -17.97
N GLN A 236 12.13 4.65 -18.40
CA GLN A 236 11.78 5.80 -17.56
C GLN A 236 10.26 5.91 -17.44
N PRO A 237 9.62 5.04 -16.62
CA PRO A 237 8.18 5.11 -16.40
C PRO A 237 7.80 6.42 -15.70
N SER A 238 6.50 6.71 -15.60
CA SER A 238 6.01 7.87 -14.88
C SER A 238 6.47 7.90 -13.42
N TYR A 239 6.57 9.10 -12.85
CA TYR A 239 6.91 9.31 -11.45
C TYR A 239 5.69 9.84 -10.68
N PRO A 240 5.48 9.47 -9.40
CA PRO A 240 6.30 8.56 -8.58
C PRO A 240 5.80 7.12 -8.57
N ASP A 241 4.77 6.77 -9.35
CA ASP A 241 4.11 5.45 -9.23
C ASP A 241 4.21 4.60 -10.51
N GLY A 242 4.88 5.10 -11.55
CA GLY A 242 5.04 4.36 -12.80
C GLY A 242 5.92 3.13 -12.64
N LYS A 243 5.61 2.12 -13.45
CA LYS A 243 6.27 0.82 -13.47
C LYS A 243 6.38 0.27 -14.90
N LEU A 244 7.43 -0.48 -15.15
CA LEU A 244 7.60 -1.39 -16.26
C LEU A 244 6.86 -2.70 -15.96
N VAL A 245 6.35 -3.32 -17.00
CA VAL A 245 5.67 -4.62 -16.94
C VAL A 245 6.07 -5.45 -18.16
N PHE A 246 6.05 -6.77 -18.00
CA PHE A 246 6.25 -7.70 -19.11
C PHE A 246 4.91 -8.16 -19.66
N GLN A 247 4.86 -8.29 -20.97
CA GLN A 247 3.80 -9.02 -21.66
C GLN A 247 4.41 -10.10 -22.54
N VAL A 248 3.72 -11.23 -22.66
CA VAL A 248 4.16 -12.36 -23.47
C VAL A 248 3.08 -12.76 -24.43
N LYS A 249 3.49 -13.25 -25.60
CA LYS A 249 2.62 -13.88 -26.57
C LYS A 249 3.32 -15.14 -27.07
N LEU A 250 2.78 -16.31 -26.75
CA LEU A 250 3.31 -17.57 -27.27
C LEU A 250 2.97 -17.73 -28.76
N GLN A 251 3.64 -18.65 -29.45
CA GLN A 251 3.47 -18.88 -30.89
C GLN A 251 2.01 -19.06 -31.31
N ASN A 252 1.25 -19.83 -30.54
CA ASN A 252 -0.15 -20.16 -30.83
C ASN A 252 -1.16 -19.12 -30.30
N GLU A 253 -0.68 -17.98 -29.81
CA GLU A 253 -1.50 -16.93 -29.23
C GLU A 253 -1.59 -15.71 -30.15
N THR A 254 -2.78 -15.12 -30.24
CA THR A 254 -3.03 -13.93 -31.06
C THR A 254 -2.86 -12.63 -30.28
N VAL A 255 -2.87 -12.68 -28.95
CA VAL A 255 -2.89 -11.50 -28.07
C VAL A 255 -1.80 -11.61 -27.00
N PHE A 256 -1.17 -10.48 -26.69
CA PHE A 256 -0.24 -10.38 -25.57
C PHE A 256 -0.98 -10.39 -24.23
N ARG A 257 -0.48 -11.18 -23.28
CA ARG A 257 -0.95 -11.19 -21.89
C ARG A 257 0.13 -10.66 -20.96
N ASN A 258 -0.28 -10.04 -19.84
CA ASN A 258 0.67 -9.69 -18.78
C ASN A 258 1.30 -10.98 -18.22
N PHE A 259 2.60 -10.92 -17.93
CA PHE A 259 3.34 -12.03 -17.35
C PHE A 259 4.28 -11.50 -16.27
N GLU A 260 4.23 -12.13 -15.10
CA GLU A 260 5.14 -11.83 -14.00
C GLU A 260 6.19 -12.95 -13.96
N PHE A 261 7.41 -12.63 -14.35
CA PHE A 261 8.53 -13.56 -14.17
C PHE A 261 8.80 -13.73 -12.67
N PRO A 262 9.15 -14.95 -12.21
CA PRO A 262 9.48 -15.19 -10.83
C PRO A 262 10.78 -14.48 -10.44
N ASP A 263 10.84 -14.01 -9.19
CA ASP A 263 12.01 -13.41 -8.54
C ASP A 263 12.79 -12.37 -9.37
N PRO A 264 12.12 -11.37 -10.00
CA PRO A 264 12.81 -10.36 -10.78
C PRO A 264 13.58 -9.42 -9.85
N THR A 265 14.81 -9.08 -10.23
CA THR A 265 15.56 -8.02 -9.55
C THR A 265 15.13 -6.68 -10.11
N VAL A 266 14.40 -5.90 -9.31
CA VAL A 266 13.91 -4.56 -9.68
C VAL A 266 14.75 -3.49 -8.99
N VAL A 267 15.30 -2.57 -9.78
CA VAL A 267 16.07 -1.42 -9.29
C VAL A 267 15.40 -0.14 -9.74
N ASP A 268 14.93 0.64 -8.76
CA ASP A 268 14.35 1.96 -8.96
C ASP A 268 15.36 3.05 -8.56
N LYS A 269 15.57 4.01 -9.45
CA LYS A 269 16.39 5.20 -9.21
C LYS A 269 15.59 6.44 -9.52
N ASP A 270 15.20 7.14 -8.46
CA ASP A 270 14.44 8.38 -8.56
C ASP A 270 15.39 9.57 -8.39
N ARG A 271 15.37 10.50 -9.36
CA ARG A 271 16.15 11.74 -9.30
C ARG A 271 15.40 12.85 -10.01
N ASN A 272 15.20 13.99 -9.35
CA ASN A 272 14.53 15.17 -9.91
C ASN A 272 13.17 14.83 -10.56
N CYS A 273 12.29 14.13 -9.83
CA CYS A 273 11.02 13.57 -10.30
C CYS A 273 11.09 12.71 -11.58
N VAL A 274 12.25 12.14 -11.89
CA VAL A 274 12.37 11.16 -12.98
C VAL A 274 12.70 9.83 -12.34
N ARG A 275 11.89 8.82 -12.64
CA ARG A 275 12.18 7.43 -12.29
C ARG A 275 12.92 6.77 -13.43
N LYS A 276 14.07 6.16 -13.13
CA LYS A 276 14.67 5.13 -13.98
C LYS A 276 14.45 3.78 -13.31
N GLN A 277 13.80 2.86 -14.02
CA GLN A 277 13.59 1.49 -13.55
C GLN A 277 14.34 0.51 -14.43
N THR A 278 14.98 -0.46 -13.79
CA THR A 278 15.61 -1.61 -14.44
C THR A 278 15.07 -2.89 -13.81
N ILE A 279 14.52 -3.78 -14.63
CA ILE A 279 14.09 -5.11 -14.22
C ILE A 279 15.02 -6.13 -14.86
N SER A 280 15.76 -6.87 -14.06
CA SER A 280 16.62 -7.98 -14.47
C SER A 280 15.95 -9.30 -14.09
N VAL A 281 15.92 -10.24 -15.03
CA VAL A 281 15.25 -11.52 -14.89
C VAL A 281 16.22 -12.62 -15.29
N THR A 282 16.25 -13.69 -14.50
CA THR A 282 16.84 -14.97 -14.86
C THR A 282 15.72 -15.99 -14.95
N TYR A 283 15.47 -16.55 -16.13
CA TYR A 283 14.35 -17.47 -16.34
C TYR A 283 14.75 -18.71 -17.12
N VAL A 284 14.09 -19.83 -16.83
CA VAL A 284 14.31 -21.12 -17.48
C VAL A 284 13.19 -21.36 -18.49
N PHE A 285 13.52 -21.22 -19.79
CA PHE A 285 12.55 -21.42 -20.87
C PHE A 285 12.43 -22.90 -21.24
N THR A 286 11.21 -23.31 -21.61
CA THR A 286 10.89 -24.66 -22.13
C THR A 286 10.46 -24.56 -23.59
N GLU A 287 10.34 -25.67 -24.29
CA GLU A 287 9.93 -25.71 -25.71
C GLU A 287 8.56 -25.04 -25.98
N VAL A 288 7.68 -24.96 -24.99
CA VAL A 288 6.41 -24.19 -25.05
C VAL A 288 6.61 -22.69 -25.35
N TRP A 289 7.79 -22.15 -25.03
CA TRP A 289 8.16 -20.76 -25.26
C TRP A 289 8.84 -20.53 -26.62
N ASP A 290 9.01 -21.59 -27.42
CA ASP A 290 9.57 -21.43 -28.75
C ASP A 290 8.70 -20.51 -29.60
N GLU A 291 9.36 -19.63 -30.36
CA GLU A 291 8.76 -18.53 -31.13
C GLU A 291 7.89 -17.57 -30.31
N ALA A 292 8.05 -17.50 -28.99
CA ALA A 292 7.36 -16.52 -28.17
C ALA A 292 7.91 -15.11 -28.40
N LYS A 293 7.05 -14.11 -28.22
CA LYS A 293 7.42 -12.69 -28.16
C LYS A 293 7.30 -12.20 -26.73
N ILE A 294 8.36 -11.54 -26.23
CA ILE A 294 8.38 -10.91 -24.91
C ILE A 294 8.48 -9.41 -25.10
N ARG A 295 7.51 -8.69 -24.55
CA ARG A 295 7.43 -7.23 -24.53
C ARG A 295 7.77 -6.70 -23.17
N CYS A 296 8.54 -5.62 -23.17
CA CYS A 296 8.62 -4.74 -22.02
C CYS A 296 7.88 -3.43 -22.31
N LYS A 297 6.96 -3.04 -21.42
CA LYS A 297 6.00 -1.94 -21.62
C LYS A 297 5.88 -1.11 -20.35
N TYR A 298 5.55 0.17 -20.47
CA TYR A 298 5.10 0.97 -19.33
C TYR A 298 3.65 0.59 -18.96
N LYS A 299 3.36 0.32 -17.68
CA LYS A 299 2.06 -0.22 -17.23
C LYS A 299 0.81 0.49 -17.76
N HIS A 300 0.90 1.80 -18.01
CA HIS A 300 -0.22 2.65 -18.45
C HIS A 300 0.09 3.48 -19.71
N SER A 301 1.06 3.07 -20.53
CA SER A 301 1.37 3.70 -21.83
C SER A 301 1.46 2.63 -22.91
N GLU A 302 1.20 2.97 -24.18
CA GLU A 302 1.36 2.06 -25.32
C GLU A 302 2.82 1.92 -25.80
N ASP A 303 3.77 2.58 -25.17
CA ASP A 303 5.19 2.45 -25.51
C ASP A 303 5.76 1.14 -24.99
N TYR A 304 6.36 0.37 -25.90
CA TYR A 304 7.02 -0.89 -25.61
C TYR A 304 8.25 -1.11 -26.47
N ASP A 305 9.08 -2.04 -26.04
CA ASP A 305 10.11 -2.71 -26.83
C ASP A 305 9.88 -4.23 -26.74
N GLU A 306 10.29 -4.96 -27.77
CA GLU A 306 10.03 -6.40 -27.87
C GLU A 306 11.24 -7.19 -28.36
N THR A 307 11.32 -8.44 -27.92
CA THR A 307 12.29 -9.42 -28.41
C THR A 307 11.58 -10.72 -28.75
N ASP A 308 12.05 -11.35 -29.83
CA ASP A 308 11.69 -12.72 -30.15
C ASP A 308 12.56 -13.69 -29.33
N LEU A 309 11.97 -14.86 -29.04
CA LEU A 309 12.58 -15.95 -28.31
C LEU A 309 12.49 -17.23 -29.15
N PHE A 310 13.62 -17.91 -29.32
CA PHE A 310 13.68 -19.21 -29.98
C PHE A 310 14.32 -20.20 -29.01
N VAL A 311 13.61 -21.30 -28.72
CA VAL A 311 14.04 -22.28 -27.72
C VAL A 311 14.51 -23.53 -28.44
N LEU A 312 15.82 -23.76 -28.41
CA LEU A 312 16.41 -24.97 -28.95
C LEU A 312 16.28 -26.12 -27.96
N SER A 313 15.80 -27.27 -28.44
CA SER A 313 15.69 -28.48 -27.62
C SER A 313 17.06 -28.90 -27.10
N PRO A 314 17.21 -29.23 -25.80
CA PRO A 314 18.48 -29.70 -25.27
C PRO A 314 18.90 -31.04 -25.89
N THR A 315 17.95 -31.82 -26.42
CA THR A 315 18.22 -33.10 -27.09
C THR A 315 18.55 -32.96 -28.58
N LEU A 316 18.62 -31.72 -29.09
CA LEU A 316 18.98 -31.46 -30.48
C LEU A 316 20.34 -32.09 -30.86
N CYS A 317 21.27 -32.14 -29.90
CA CYS A 317 22.57 -32.78 -30.03
C CYS A 317 22.60 -34.25 -29.54
N GLY A 318 21.49 -34.98 -29.68
CA GLY A 318 21.37 -36.38 -29.27
C GLY A 318 22.21 -37.37 -30.09
N GLN A 319 22.14 -38.66 -29.70
CA GLN A 319 23.07 -39.78 -29.99
C GLN A 319 23.52 -40.04 -31.44
N ASN A 320 22.97 -39.35 -32.45
CA ASN A 320 23.35 -39.49 -33.86
C ASN A 320 23.91 -38.20 -34.49
N THR A 321 24.18 -37.18 -33.68
CA THR A 321 24.84 -35.96 -34.15
C THR A 321 26.35 -36.13 -34.08
N VAL A 322 27.01 -36.00 -35.23
CA VAL A 322 28.48 -36.01 -35.29
C VAL A 322 28.96 -34.68 -34.73
N ASP A 323 29.88 -34.72 -33.77
CA ASP A 323 30.49 -33.50 -33.21
C ASP A 323 31.01 -32.59 -34.34
N ASN A 324 30.78 -31.29 -34.19
CA ASN A 324 31.11 -30.23 -35.16
C ASN A 324 30.41 -30.30 -36.52
N ARG A 325 29.45 -31.20 -36.74
CA ARG A 325 28.57 -31.11 -37.90
C ARG A 325 27.48 -30.07 -37.64
N GLY A 326 27.31 -29.14 -38.58
CA GLY A 326 26.26 -28.14 -38.51
C GLY A 326 24.90 -28.75 -38.87
N ILE A 327 23.90 -28.40 -38.09
CA ILE A 327 22.49 -28.70 -38.29
C ILE A 327 21.79 -27.38 -38.58
N ARG A 328 20.85 -27.35 -39.53
CA ARG A 328 20.10 -26.12 -39.79
C ARG A 328 19.32 -25.70 -38.53
N HIS A 329 19.31 -24.40 -38.22
CA HIS A 329 18.48 -23.89 -37.14
C HIS A 329 16.99 -24.07 -37.49
N PRO A 330 16.15 -24.64 -36.61
CA PRO A 330 14.81 -25.06 -37.01
C PRO A 330 13.89 -23.91 -37.48
N GLN A 331 14.08 -22.71 -36.91
CA GLN A 331 13.24 -21.53 -37.19
C GLN A 331 13.95 -20.40 -37.97
N LYS A 332 15.29 -20.44 -38.11
CA LYS A 332 16.10 -19.37 -38.71
C LYS A 332 16.97 -19.93 -39.81
N SER A 333 16.52 -19.83 -41.06
CA SER A 333 17.26 -20.38 -42.22
C SER A 333 18.69 -19.83 -42.37
N THR A 334 18.95 -18.62 -41.87
CA THR A 334 20.26 -17.96 -41.87
C THR A 334 21.16 -18.33 -40.69
N HIS A 335 20.71 -19.22 -39.83
CA HIS A 335 21.44 -19.71 -38.67
C HIS A 335 21.60 -21.23 -38.74
N TYR A 336 22.63 -21.73 -38.07
CA TYR A 336 22.85 -23.15 -37.89
C TYR A 336 23.33 -23.42 -36.46
N VAL A 337 23.16 -24.67 -36.04
CA VAL A 337 23.53 -25.15 -34.74
C VAL A 337 24.68 -26.14 -34.91
N THR A 338 25.76 -25.97 -34.15
CA THR A 338 26.78 -27.00 -34.00
C THR A 338 26.63 -27.65 -32.64
N CYS A 339 27.02 -28.92 -32.57
CA CYS A 339 27.04 -29.69 -31.34
C CYS A 339 28.49 -29.96 -30.96
N ASN A 340 28.85 -29.58 -29.74
CA ASN A 340 30.13 -29.95 -29.13
C ASN A 340 29.85 -30.58 -27.77
N GLU A 341 30.24 -31.84 -27.59
CA GLU A 341 29.98 -32.61 -26.36
C GLU A 341 28.49 -32.57 -25.95
N ALA A 342 27.59 -32.75 -26.94
CA ALA A 342 26.14 -32.66 -26.78
C ALA A 342 25.59 -31.27 -26.36
N THR A 343 26.39 -30.20 -26.42
CA THR A 343 25.92 -28.83 -26.18
C THR A 343 25.67 -28.09 -27.50
N PRO A 344 24.43 -27.63 -27.76
CA PRO A 344 24.13 -26.86 -28.96
C PRO A 344 24.70 -25.44 -28.86
N THR A 345 25.34 -24.99 -29.93
CA THR A 345 25.85 -23.62 -30.10
C THR A 345 25.31 -23.04 -31.40
N VAL A 346 24.75 -21.83 -31.35
CA VAL A 346 24.15 -21.18 -32.51
C VAL A 346 25.16 -20.30 -33.22
N HIS A 347 25.16 -20.39 -34.55
CA HIS A 347 26.00 -19.60 -35.44
C HIS A 347 25.13 -18.94 -36.51
N GLN A 348 25.50 -17.73 -36.91
CA GLN A 348 24.90 -17.03 -38.03
C GLN A 348 25.74 -17.25 -39.28
N CYS A 349 25.09 -17.53 -40.41
CA CYS A 349 25.75 -17.58 -41.71
C CYS A 349 26.19 -16.16 -42.15
N PRO A 350 27.33 -16.04 -42.86
CA PRO A 350 27.78 -14.75 -43.42
C PRO A 350 26.74 -14.17 -44.38
N ASP A 351 26.69 -12.83 -44.49
CA ASP A 351 25.88 -12.10 -45.47
C ASP A 351 24.38 -12.47 -45.51
N ASN A 352 23.84 -12.99 -44.40
CA ASN A 352 22.47 -13.53 -44.29
C ASN A 352 22.17 -14.64 -45.32
N THR A 353 23.19 -15.39 -45.72
CA THR A 353 23.04 -16.62 -46.50
C THR A 353 22.46 -17.74 -45.64
N CYS A 354 22.06 -18.86 -46.26
CA CYS A 354 21.38 -19.96 -45.59
C CYS A 354 22.29 -21.18 -45.41
N PHE A 355 22.13 -21.89 -44.30
CA PHE A 355 22.94 -23.08 -44.05
C PHE A 355 22.39 -24.29 -44.82
N ASP A 356 23.28 -24.94 -45.59
CA ASP A 356 23.03 -26.19 -46.29
C ASP A 356 23.67 -27.36 -45.51
N GLU A 357 22.82 -28.23 -44.97
CA GLU A 357 23.25 -29.37 -44.16
C GLU A 357 23.90 -30.50 -44.98
N ILE A 358 23.65 -30.56 -46.29
CA ILE A 358 24.24 -31.57 -47.18
C ILE A 358 25.70 -31.18 -47.46
N PHE A 359 25.92 -29.92 -47.85
CA PHE A 359 27.25 -29.42 -48.19
C PHE A 359 28.04 -28.90 -46.98
N GLN A 360 27.38 -28.73 -45.83
CA GLN A 360 27.97 -28.18 -44.60
C GLN A 360 28.56 -26.77 -44.82
N THR A 361 27.88 -25.96 -45.62
CA THR A 361 28.31 -24.62 -46.02
C THR A 361 27.13 -23.65 -46.04
N CYS A 362 27.40 -22.36 -45.86
CA CYS A 362 26.41 -21.32 -46.10
C CYS A 362 26.36 -20.99 -47.60
N ALA A 363 25.16 -20.93 -48.16
CA ALA A 363 24.91 -20.65 -49.58
C ALA A 363 23.74 -19.67 -49.75
N ASP A 364 23.72 -18.95 -50.88
CA ASP A 364 22.69 -17.94 -51.18
C ASP A 364 21.28 -18.53 -51.32
N ILE A 365 21.17 -19.85 -51.49
CA ILE A 365 19.89 -20.53 -51.71
C ILE A 365 19.32 -21.02 -50.37
N CYS A 366 18.31 -20.30 -49.89
CA CYS A 366 17.46 -20.75 -48.79
C CYS A 366 16.43 -21.75 -49.32
N LEU A 367 16.82 -23.02 -49.46
CA LEU A 367 15.86 -24.10 -49.68
C LEU A 367 14.96 -24.17 -48.44
N VAL A 368 13.64 -23.96 -48.57
CA VAL A 368 12.66 -24.00 -47.46
C VAL A 368 12.32 -25.45 -47.15
#